data_AF-A0A845RD85-F1
#
_entry.id   AF-A0A845RD85-F1
#
_cell.length_a   1.000
_cell.length_b   1.000
_cell.length_c   1.000
_cell.angle_alpha   90.00
_cell.angle_beta   90.00
_cell.angle_gamma   90.00
#
_symmetry.space_group_name_H-M   'P 1'
#
loop_
_entity.id
_entity.type
_entity.pdbx_description
1 polymer ?
#
loop_
_entity_poly.entity_id
_entity_poly.type
_entity_poly.pdbx_seq_one_letter_code
_entity_poly.pdbx_strand_id
1 'polypeptide(L)' 'MDADLSLVSLSELLKVSPNHLSACIKKYAGETFINTLIRRRMEAARELLSGSALKIREVAERCGYTDQHY' A
#
# COMPACT_ATOMS: atom_id res chain seq x y z
N MET A 1 -3.64 6.39 -4.57
CA MET A 1 -3.13 5.01 -4.38
C MET A 1 -4.33 4.11 -4.18
N ASP A 2 -4.36 2.93 -4.80
CA ASP A 2 -5.57 2.09 -4.78
C ASP A 2 -5.86 1.55 -3.38
N ALA A 3 -7.10 1.70 -2.93
CA ALA A 3 -7.54 1.27 -1.60
C ALA A 3 -7.63 -0.26 -1.53
N ASP A 4 -8.11 -0.89 -2.60
CA ASP A 4 -8.30 -2.33 -2.76
C ASP A 4 -7.03 -3.08 -3.21
N LEU A 5 -5.87 -2.41 -3.14
CA LEU A 5 -4.60 -3.05 -3.45
C LEU A 5 -4.32 -4.15 -2.42
N SER A 6 -4.42 -5.39 -2.86
CA SER A 6 -4.24 -6.59 -2.05
C SER A 6 -3.22 -7.51 -2.71
N LEU A 7 -2.71 -8.48 -1.93
CA LEU A 7 -1.82 -9.50 -2.46
C LEU A 7 -2.51 -10.33 -3.56
N VAL A 8 -3.82 -10.55 -3.42
CA VAL A 8 -4.63 -11.32 -4.38
C VAL A 8 -4.74 -10.56 -5.69
N SER A 9 -5.18 -9.29 -5.67
CA SER A 9 -5.31 -8.49 -6.89
C SER A 9 -3.97 -8.30 -7.61
N LEU A 10 -2.87 -8.14 -6.86
CA LEU A 10 -1.54 -8.06 -7.45
C LEU A 10 -1.07 -9.39 -8.05
N SER A 11 -1.41 -10.51 -7.41
CA SER A 11 -1.05 -11.84 -7.91
C SER A 11 -1.77 -12.18 -9.21
N GLU A 12 -3.04 -11.79 -9.35
CA GLU A 12 -3.81 -11.93 -10.58
C GLU A 12 -3.23 -11.08 -11.71
N LEU A 13 -2.91 -9.80 -11.43
CA LEU A 13 -2.29 -8.88 -12.39
C LEU A 13 -0.96 -9.42 -12.92
N LEU A 14 -0.14 -10.01 -12.04
CA LEU A 14 1.17 -10.56 -12.38
C LEU A 14 1.11 -12.02 -12.86
N LYS A 15 -0.07 -12.65 -12.90
CA LYS A 15 -0.29 -14.06 -13.24
C LYS A 15 0.57 -15.03 -12.41
N VAL A 16 0.73 -14.75 -11.13
CA VAL A 16 1.45 -15.60 -10.16
C VAL A 16 0.52 -16.01 -9.03
N SER A 17 0.84 -17.07 -8.29
CA SER A 17 0.04 -17.41 -7.12
C SER A 17 0.30 -16.43 -5.96
N PRO A 18 -0.72 -16.09 -5.14
CA PRO A 18 -0.56 -15.21 -3.99
C PRO A 18 0.55 -15.68 -3.04
N ASN A 19 0.67 -16.99 -2.82
CA ASN A 19 1.72 -17.56 -1.97
C ASN A 19 3.12 -17.34 -2.54
N HIS A 20 3.29 -17.52 -3.85
CA HIS A 20 4.58 -17.26 -4.51
C HIS A 20 4.95 -15.78 -4.41
N LEU A 21 3.97 -14.89 -4.64
CA LEU A 21 4.17 -13.45 -4.53
C LEU A 21 4.51 -13.03 -3.09
N SER A 22 3.81 -13.57 -2.09
CA SER A 22 4.08 -13.32 -0.67
C SER A 22 5.50 -13.74 -0.29
N ALA A 23 5.91 -14.95 -0.68
CA ALA A 23 7.26 -15.45 -0.43
C ALA A 23 8.32 -14.60 -1.14
N CYS A 24 8.06 -14.20 -2.37
CA CYS A 24 8.92 -13.30 -3.14
C CYS A 24 9.09 -11.96 -2.42
N ILE A 25 7.99 -11.30 -2.05
CA ILE A 25 8.03 -10.01 -1.37
C ILE A 25 8.76 -10.12 -0.03
N LYS A 26 8.47 -11.14 0.77
CA LYS A 26 9.20 -11.34 2.03
C LYS A 26 10.70 -11.55 1.82
N LYS A 27 11.10 -12.25 0.76
CA LYS A 27 12.51 -12.48 0.42
C LYS A 27 13.21 -11.20 -0.04
N TYR A 28 12.56 -10.36 -0.85
CA TYR A 28 13.18 -9.16 -1.42
C TYR A 28 13.06 -7.93 -0.51
N ALA A 29 11.90 -7.72 0.11
CA ALA A 29 11.64 -6.57 0.99
C ALA A 29 12.01 -6.83 2.46
N GLY A 30 12.20 -8.10 2.85
CA GLY A 30 12.47 -8.49 4.24
C GLY A 30 11.23 -8.47 5.15
N GLU A 31 10.08 -8.03 4.64
CA GLU A 31 8.83 -7.85 5.38
C GLU A 31 7.63 -8.38 4.58
N THR A 32 6.47 -8.49 5.23
CA THR A 32 5.25 -8.96 4.56
C THR A 32 4.77 -7.94 3.52
N PHE A 33 3.93 -8.39 2.58
CA PHE A 33 3.26 -7.50 1.62
C PHE A 33 2.52 -6.35 2.33
N ILE A 34 1.77 -6.66 3.39
CA ILE A 34 1.01 -5.66 4.14
C ILE A 34 1.95 -4.62 4.76
N ASN A 35 3.04 -5.04 5.40
CA ASN A 35 4.01 -4.10 5.98
C ASN A 35 4.68 -3.24 4.91
N THR A 36 5.06 -3.85 3.78
CA THR A 36 5.60 -3.12 2.63
C THR A 36 4.61 -2.07 2.12
N LEU A 37 3.34 -2.44 1.99
CA LEU A 37 2.27 -1.57 1.53
C LEU A 37 2.05 -0.40 2.50
N ILE A 38 1.94 -0.68 3.80
CA ILE A 38 1.80 0.35 4.85
C ILE A 38 2.98 1.31 4.81
N ARG A 39 4.22 0.80 4.74
CA ARG A 39 5.42 1.63 4.69
C ARG A 39 5.42 2.57 3.48
N ARG A 40 5.05 2.07 2.30
CA ARG A 40 4.92 2.88 1.08
C ARG A 40 3.82 3.93 1.18
N ARG A 41 2.65 3.56 1.75
CA ARG A 41 1.54 4.50 1.99
C ARG A 41 1.96 5.64 2.92
N MET A 42 2.70 5.32 3.99
CA MET A 42 3.21 6.29 4.97
C MET A 42 4.30 7.19 4.39
N GLU A 43 5.19 6.65 3.55
CA GLU A 43 6.20 7.43 2.84
C GLU A 43 5.55 8.47 1.91
N ALA A 44 4.56 8.05 1.11
CA ALA A 44 3.78 8.97 0.28
C ALA A 44 3.00 10.01 1.11
N ALA A 45 2.43 9.61 2.25
CA ALA A 45 1.74 10.54 3.14
C ALA A 45 2.70 11.60 3.69
N ARG A 46 3.91 11.21 4.08
CA ARG A 46 4.96 12.13 4.56
C ARG A 46 5.33 13.16 3.49
N GLU A 47 5.49 12.72 2.25
CA GLU A 47 5.81 13.61 1.13
C GLU A 47 4.68 14.61 0.86
N LEU A 48 3.43 14.15 0.86
CA LEU A 48 2.26 15.01 0.68
C LEU A 48 2.13 16.04 1.81
N LEU A 49 2.32 15.62 3.07
CA LEU A 49 2.24 16.51 4.23
C LEU A 49 3.38 17.54 4.25
N SER A 50 4.56 17.18 3.73
CA SER A 50 5.72 18.08 3.72
C SER A 50 5.65 19.10 2.58
N GLY A 51 4.94 18.78 1.48
CA GLY A 51 4.92 19.59 0.26
C GLY A 51 3.59 20.28 -0.06
N SER A 52 2.55 20.14 0.78
CA SER A 52 1.22 20.67 0.44
C SER A 52 0.43 21.14 1.66
N ALA A 53 -0.53 22.04 1.44
CA ALA A 53 -1.52 22.48 2.44
C ALA A 53 -2.78 21.60 2.46
N LEU A 54 -2.66 20.34 2.01
CA LEU A 54 -3.78 19.40 1.98
C LEU A 54 -4.25 19.08 3.40
N LYS A 55 -5.56 18.87 3.56
CA LYS A 55 -6.10 18.38 4.82
C LYS A 55 -5.66 16.93 5.02
N ILE A 56 -5.46 16.52 6.28
CA ILE A 56 -5.05 15.15 6.63
C ILE A 56 -5.98 14.10 5.99
N ARG A 57 -7.28 14.37 5.93
CA ARG A 57 -8.27 13.50 5.28
C ARG A 57 -7.99 13.31 3.78
N GLU A 58 -7.65 14.38 3.06
CA GLU A 58 -7.32 14.30 1.63
C GLU A 58 -6.03 13.50 1.41
N VAL A 59 -5.05 13.63 2.31
CA VAL A 59 -3.83 12.83 2.27
C VAL A 59 -4.14 11.35 2.52
N ALA A 60 -4.98 11.04 3.51
CA ALA A 60 -5.41 9.68 3.83
C ALA A 60 -6.10 9.01 2.61
N GLU A 61 -7.07 9.70 2.01
CA GLU A 61 -7.76 9.22 0.81
C GLU A 61 -6.78 9.01 -0.36
N ARG A 62 -5.83 9.93 -0.60
CA ARG A 62 -4.80 9.78 -1.65
C ARG A 62 -3.85 8.61 -1.38
N CYS A 63 -3.57 8.31 -0.12
CA CYS A 63 -2.74 7.17 0.29
C CYS A 63 -3.50 5.84 0.33
N GLY A 64 -4.78 5.81 -0.07
CA GLY A 64 -5.58 4.58 -0.09
C GLY A 64 -6.09 4.16 1.29
N TYR A 65 -6.11 5.09 2.25
CA TYR A 65 -6.87 4.98 3.49
C TYR A 65 -8.25 5.60 3.26
N THR A 66 -9.09 4.92 2.48
CA THR A 66 -10.50 5.27 2.37
C THR A 66 -11.25 4.66 3.53
N ASP A 67 -11.91 5.53 4.29
CA ASP A 67 -12.72 5.20 5.44
C ASP A 67 -13.86 4.25 5.02
N GLN A 68 -13.65 2.95 5.19
CA GLN A 68 -14.74 1.99 5.09
C GLN A 68 -14.78 0.98 6.23
N HIS A 69 -13.69 0.77 6.99
CA HIS A 69 -13.69 0.09 8.30
C HIS A 69 -12.32 0.26 9.00
N TYR A 70 -12.07 1.38 9.68
CA TYR A 70 -11.02 1.45 10.72
C TYR A 70 -11.56 2.09 11.99
#